data_AF-A0A5B7IVD5-F1
#
_entry.id   AF-A0A5B7IVD5-F1
#
_cell.length_a   1.000
_cell.length_b   1.000
_cell.length_c   1.000
_cell.angle_alpha   90.00
_cell.angle_beta   90.00
_cell.angle_gamma   90.00
#
_symmetry.space_group_name_H-M   'P 1'
#
loop_
_entity.id
_entity.type
_entity.pdbx_description
1 polymer ?
#
loop_
_entity_poly.entity_id
_entity_poly.type
_entity_poly.pdbx_seq_one_letter_code
_entity_poly.pdbx_strand_id
1 'polypeptide(L)'
;MLLRFKSLGTPAEELRLMYAFPAWSPSLSSTQQQQLENVRKRACRVILGPAYTNYNHSLTTLSLPRLFARHREALLKLGKGMLRHPRLRHLLPPSAHCPVLATHHNGVISMRALRINRYH
;
A
#
# COMPACT_ATOMS: atom_id res chain seq x y z
N MET A 1 12.21 -0.15 -29.96
CA MET A 1 10.93 -0.89 -30.00
C MET A 1 10.01 -0.34 -28.91
N LEU A 2 9.11 0.57 -29.28
CA LEU A 2 8.07 1.10 -28.38
C LEU A 2 6.87 0.14 -28.43
N LEU A 3 6.69 -0.67 -27.38
CA LEU A 3 5.51 -1.50 -27.23
C LEU A 3 4.30 -0.59 -27.00
N ARG A 4 3.49 -0.44 -28.05
CA ARG A 4 2.13 0.10 -28.01
C ARG A 4 1.32 -0.77 -27.04
N PHE A 5 1.05 -0.26 -25.84
CA PHE A 5 0.03 -0.80 -24.94
C PHE A 5 -1.35 -0.54 -25.57
N LYS A 6 -1.75 -1.41 -26.49
CA LYS A 6 -3.13 -1.49 -26.95
C LYS A 6 -3.91 -2.31 -25.93
N SER A 7 -4.86 -1.65 -25.26
CA SER A 7 -6.05 -2.24 -24.64
C SER A 7 -5.81 -3.31 -23.56
N LEU A 8 -5.62 -2.88 -22.29
CA LEU A 8 -5.90 -3.75 -21.14
C LEU A 8 -7.36 -3.56 -20.72
N GLY A 9 -8.21 -4.53 -21.07
CA GLY A 9 -9.66 -4.49 -20.85
C GLY A 9 -10.12 -5.04 -19.49
N THR A 10 -9.23 -5.43 -18.58
CA THR A 10 -9.64 -6.00 -17.28
C THR A 10 -8.82 -5.42 -16.11
N PRO A 11 -9.47 -4.97 -15.02
CA PRO A 11 -8.78 -4.38 -13.87
C PRO A 11 -7.86 -5.39 -13.14
N ALA A 12 -8.08 -6.70 -13.34
CA ALA A 12 -7.23 -7.75 -12.78
C ALA A 12 -5.84 -7.83 -13.46
N GLU A 13 -5.76 -7.56 -14.76
CA GLU A 13 -4.50 -7.58 -15.53
C GLU A 13 -3.65 -6.34 -15.23
N GLU A 14 -4.27 -5.17 -15.02
CA GLU A 14 -3.57 -3.97 -14.52
C GLU A 14 -2.94 -4.22 -13.14
N LEU A 15 -3.66 -4.91 -12.26
CA LEU A 15 -3.15 -5.27 -10.93
C LEU A 15 -1.99 -6.27 -11.01
N ARG A 16 -2.04 -7.25 -11.92
CA ARG A 16 -0.91 -8.18 -12.14
C ARG A 16 0.33 -7.46 -12.66
N LEU A 17 0.18 -6.56 -13.61
CA LEU A 17 1.31 -5.79 -14.11
C LEU A 17 1.86 -4.85 -13.03
N MET A 18 1.00 -4.16 -12.27
CA MET A 18 1.46 -3.34 -11.14
C MET A 18 2.19 -4.16 -10.08
N TYR A 19 1.69 -5.34 -9.72
CA TYR A 19 2.30 -6.21 -8.70
C TYR A 19 3.59 -6.89 -9.18
N ALA A 20 3.69 -7.18 -10.48
CA ALA A 20 4.87 -7.83 -11.07
C ALA A 20 6.08 -6.90 -11.22
N PHE A 21 5.91 -5.58 -11.11
CA PHE A 21 7.06 -4.67 -11.08
C PHE A 21 7.59 -4.54 -9.64
N PRO A 22 8.86 -4.92 -9.36
CA PRO A 22 9.47 -4.80 -8.03
C PRO A 22 9.41 -3.38 -7.46
N ALA A 23 9.31 -2.37 -8.35
CA ALA A 23 9.19 -0.95 -8.02
C ALA A 23 7.87 -0.55 -7.34
N TRP A 24 6.89 -1.45 -7.19
CA TRP A 24 5.57 -1.15 -6.62
C TRP A 24 5.16 -2.10 -5.50
N SER A 25 6.13 -2.83 -4.94
CA SER A 25 5.83 -3.57 -3.71
C SER A 25 5.60 -2.56 -2.58
N PRO A 26 4.57 -2.74 -1.74
CA PRO A 26 4.36 -1.91 -0.56
C PRO A 26 5.53 -2.01 0.44
N SER A 27 6.41 -3.00 0.26
CA SER A 27 7.56 -3.31 1.09
C SER A 27 8.82 -2.52 0.72
N LEU A 28 8.77 -1.62 -0.27
CA LEU A 28 9.95 -0.84 -0.65
C LEU A 28 10.36 0.10 0.48
N SER A 29 11.61 -0.03 0.93
CA SER A 29 12.20 0.91 1.87
C SER A 29 12.37 2.29 1.23
N SER A 30 12.43 3.34 2.05
CA SER A 30 12.71 4.70 1.59
C SER A 30 13.99 4.77 0.76
N THR A 31 15.01 4.01 1.12
CA THR A 31 16.27 3.89 0.37
C THR A 31 16.06 3.30 -1.02
N GLN A 32 15.27 2.22 -1.14
CA GLN A 32 14.97 1.60 -2.44
C GLN A 32 14.14 2.55 -3.33
N GLN A 33 13.18 3.26 -2.75
CA GLN A 33 12.42 4.29 -3.48
C GLN A 33 13.33 5.41 -3.98
N GLN A 34 14.27 5.86 -3.14
CA GLN A 34 15.26 6.87 -3.54
C GLN A 34 16.18 6.38 -4.66
N GLN A 35 16.59 5.11 -4.63
CA GLN A 35 17.38 4.51 -5.71
C GLN A 35 16.61 4.49 -7.04
N LEU A 36 15.34 4.09 -7.02
CA LEU A 36 14.48 4.12 -8.20
C LEU A 36 14.31 5.55 -8.74
N GLU A 37 14.13 6.52 -7.85
CA GLU A 37 14.04 7.93 -8.23
C GLU A 37 15.35 8.44 -8.84
N ASN A 38 16.50 7.97 -8.35
CA ASN A 38 17.81 8.31 -8.92
C ASN A 38 18.00 7.69 -10.31
N VAL A 39 17.56 6.44 -10.53
CA VAL A 39 17.54 5.83 -11.87
C VAL A 39 16.68 6.65 -12.82
N ARG A 40 15.49 7.06 -12.37
CA ARG A 40 14.59 7.90 -13.16
C ARG A 40 15.18 9.26 -13.51
N LYS A 41 15.86 9.91 -12.55
CA LYS A 41 16.62 11.15 -12.80
C LYS A 41 17.68 10.96 -13.89
N ARG A 42 18.43 9.86 -13.85
CA ARG A 42 19.43 9.55 -14.90
C ARG A 42 18.77 9.34 -16.26
N ALA A 43 17.68 8.58 -16.30
CA ALA A 43 16.91 8.38 -17.53
C ALA A 43 16.41 9.71 -18.12
N CYS A 44 15.88 10.61 -17.28
CA CYS A 44 15.44 11.93 -17.72
C CYS A 44 16.59 12.77 -18.29
N ARG A 45 17.79 12.69 -17.72
CA ARG A 45 18.99 13.36 -18.28
C ARG A 45 19.36 12.81 -19.65
N VAL A 46 19.32 11.49 -19.82
CA VAL A 46 19.64 10.85 -21.11
C VAL A 46 18.60 11.21 -22.17
N ILE A 47 17.31 11.17 -21.82
CA ILE A 47 16.22 11.45 -22.76
C ILE A 47 16.22 12.91 -23.21
N LEU A 48 16.43 13.85 -22.28
CA LEU A 48 16.39 15.28 -22.60
C LEU A 48 17.73 15.83 -23.08
N GLY A 49 18.84 15.16 -22.78
CA GLY A 49 20.18 15.57 -23.19
C GLY A 49 20.48 17.03 -22.80
N PRO A 50 20.87 17.89 -23.76
CA PRO A 50 21.15 19.31 -23.51
C PRO A 50 19.95 20.12 -22.99
N ALA A 51 18.71 19.66 -23.25
CA ALA A 51 17.51 20.32 -22.75
C ALA A 51 17.21 20.01 -21.27
N TYR A 52 18.01 19.14 -20.62
CA TYR A 52 17.87 18.86 -19.21
C TYR A 52 18.34 20.06 -18.36
N THR A 53 17.41 20.67 -17.64
CA THR A 53 17.71 21.77 -16.70
C THR A 53 17.70 21.27 -15.25
N ASN A 54 16.55 20.77 -14.81
CA ASN A 54 16.37 20.18 -13.50
C ASN A 54 15.32 19.07 -13.55
N TYR A 55 15.25 18.26 -12.48
CA TYR A 55 14.39 17.10 -12.47
C TYR A 55 12.90 17.44 -12.48
N ASN A 56 12.46 18.48 -11.76
CA ASN A 56 11.05 18.87 -11.75
C ASN A 56 10.62 19.37 -13.14
N HIS A 57 11.45 20.17 -13.79
CA HIS A 57 11.23 20.59 -15.17
C HIS A 57 11.17 19.38 -16.10
N SER A 58 12.08 18.41 -15.96
CA SER A 58 12.05 17.18 -16.78
C SER A 58 10.76 16.37 -16.60
N LEU A 59 10.21 16.33 -15.38
CA LEU A 59 8.93 15.69 -15.11
C LEU A 59 7.79 16.43 -15.83
N THR A 60 7.77 17.75 -15.79
CA THR A 60 6.76 18.55 -16.52
C THR A 60 6.89 18.39 -18.03
N THR A 61 8.11 18.51 -18.57
CA THR A 61 8.39 18.36 -20.01
C THR A 61 7.99 16.99 -20.53
N LEU A 62 8.26 15.93 -19.76
CA LEU A 62 7.90 14.56 -20.14
C LEU A 62 6.46 14.18 -19.74
N SER A 63 5.67 15.10 -19.18
CA SER A 63 4.32 14.84 -18.66
C SER A 63 4.26 13.66 -17.69
N LEU A 64 5.27 13.58 -16.83
CA LEU A 64 5.57 12.45 -15.95
C LEU A 64 5.26 12.81 -14.49
N PRO A 65 4.42 12.04 -13.77
CA PRO A 65 4.22 12.25 -12.33
C PRO A 65 5.41 11.74 -11.51
N ARG A 66 5.65 12.30 -10.32
CA ARG A 66 6.65 11.74 -9.38
C ARG A 66 6.34 10.29 -9.03
N LEU A 67 7.38 9.48 -8.86
CA LEU A 67 7.22 8.03 -8.58
C LEU A 67 6.39 7.81 -7.31
N PHE A 68 6.68 8.57 -6.25
CA PHE A 68 5.95 8.50 -4.99
C PHE A 68 4.44 8.79 -5.16
N ALA A 69 4.09 9.83 -5.93
CA ALA A 69 2.68 10.19 -6.14
C ALA A 69 1.92 9.08 -6.86
N ARG A 70 2.52 8.54 -7.93
CA ARG A 70 2.03 7.37 -8.67
C ARG A 70 1.87 6.15 -7.76
N HIS A 71 2.88 5.86 -6.93
CA HIS A 71 2.89 4.71 -6.03
C HIS A 71 1.77 4.82 -4.98
N ARG A 72 1.61 5.99 -4.37
CA ARG A 72 0.52 6.26 -3.43
C ARG A 72 -0.85 6.08 -4.08
N GLU A 73 -1.04 6.61 -5.28
CA GLU A 73 -2.31 6.47 -6.01
C GLU A 73 -2.62 5.00 -6.32
N ALA A 74 -1.62 4.24 -6.77
CA ALA A 74 -1.70 2.81 -7.02
C ALA A 74 -2.12 2.03 -5.76
N LEU A 75 -1.48 2.27 -4.62
CA LEU A 75 -1.83 1.63 -3.35
C LEU A 75 -3.26 1.99 -2.90
N LEU A 76 -3.68 3.25 -3.06
CA LEU A 76 -5.04 3.67 -2.73
C LEU A 76 -6.08 3.00 -3.64
N LYS A 77 -5.80 2.87 -4.94
CA LYS A 77 -6.66 2.15 -5.90
C LYS A 77 -6.76 0.68 -5.53
N LEU A 78 -5.64 0.03 -5.20
CA LEU A 78 -5.61 -1.35 -4.74
C LEU A 78 -6.44 -1.53 -3.46
N GLY A 79 -6.22 -0.72 -2.42
CA GLY A 79 -6.96 -0.81 -1.17
C GLY A 79 -8.46 -0.65 -1.37
N LYS A 80 -8.88 0.34 -2.18
CA LYS A 80 -10.30 0.51 -2.56
C LYS A 80 -10.85 -0.70 -3.33
N GLY A 81 -10.05 -1.29 -4.21
CA GLY A 81 -10.42 -2.51 -4.94
C GLY A 81 -10.62 -3.71 -4.02
N MET A 82 -9.70 -3.93 -3.08
CA MET A 82 -9.78 -5.03 -2.10
C MET A 82 -11.01 -4.91 -1.20
N LEU A 83 -11.38 -3.69 -0.79
CA LEU A 83 -12.59 -3.46 0.01
C LEU A 83 -13.89 -3.80 -0.73
N ARG A 84 -13.89 -3.68 -2.06
CA ARG A 84 -15.06 -3.97 -2.92
C ARG A 84 -15.12 -5.43 -3.36
N HIS A 85 -13.99 -6.13 -3.36
CA HIS A 85 -13.91 -7.48 -3.91
C HIS A 85 -14.06 -8.56 -2.82
N PRO A 86 -15.16 -9.34 -2.79
CA PRO A 86 -15.45 -10.29 -1.71
C PRO A 86 -14.32 -11.30 -1.49
N ARG A 87 -13.69 -11.75 -2.59
CA ARG A 87 -12.58 -12.71 -2.55
C ARG A 87 -11.26 -12.15 -2.05
N LEU A 88 -11.08 -10.83 -1.99
CA LEU A 88 -9.82 -10.22 -1.55
C LEU A 88 -9.96 -9.55 -0.17
N ARG A 89 -11.18 -9.38 0.34
CA ARG A 89 -11.44 -8.81 1.67
C ARG A 89 -10.75 -9.54 2.81
N HIS A 90 -10.62 -10.87 2.71
CA HIS A 90 -9.97 -11.67 3.75
C HIS A 90 -8.45 -11.43 3.86
N LEU A 91 -7.83 -10.81 2.85
CA LEU A 91 -6.41 -10.42 2.88
C LEU A 91 -6.18 -9.12 3.65
N LEU A 92 -7.25 -8.34 3.90
CA LEU A 92 -7.16 -7.18 4.77
C LEU A 92 -7.20 -7.67 6.22
N PRO A 93 -6.42 -7.04 7.13
CA PRO A 93 -6.57 -7.33 8.54
C PRO A 93 -8.04 -7.15 8.95
N PRO A 94 -8.58 -8.02 9.81
CA PRO A 94 -9.92 -7.83 10.35
C PRO A 94 -10.03 -6.40 10.84
N SER A 95 -11.04 -5.67 10.34
CA SER A 95 -11.37 -4.35 10.84
C SER A 95 -11.45 -4.49 12.36
N ALA A 96 -10.47 -3.95 13.09
CA ALA A 96 -10.49 -3.98 14.54
C ALA A 96 -11.80 -3.29 14.93
N HIS A 97 -12.77 -4.08 15.36
CA HIS A 97 -13.85 -3.53 16.15
C HIS A 97 -13.14 -2.84 17.30
N CYS A 98 -13.21 -1.50 17.33
CA CYS A 98 -12.93 -0.78 18.57
C CYS A 98 -13.67 -1.55 19.66
N PRO A 99 -13.00 -2.06 20.70
CA PRO A 99 -13.73 -2.42 21.89
C PRO A 99 -14.32 -1.09 22.36
N VAL A 100 -15.60 -0.90 22.04
CA VAL A 100 -16.47 0.03 22.76
C VAL A 100 -16.21 -0.34 24.20
N LEU A 101 -15.66 0.59 24.97
CA LEU A 101 -15.58 0.51 26.41
C LEU A 101 -17.01 0.22 26.88
N ALA A 102 -17.33 -1.06 27.05
CA ALA A 102 -18.55 -1.48 27.66
C ALA A 102 -18.41 -1.02 29.11
N THR A 103 -19.07 0.09 29.42
CA THR A 103 -19.36 0.53 30.78
C THR A 103 -20.09 -0.62 31.45
N HIS A 104 -19.35 -1.51 32.10
CA HIS A 104 -19.90 -2.63 32.84
C HIS A 104 -20.44 -2.06 34.17
N HIS A 105 -21.69 -1.59 34.14
CA HIS A 105 -22.42 -1.28 35.36
C HIS A 105 -22.82 -2.59 36.06
N ASN A 106 -22.31 -2.74 37.28
CA ASN A 106 -22.84 -3.50 38.42
C ASN A 106 -23.65 -4.78 38.16
N GLY A 107 -22.97 -5.91 38.37
CA GLY A 107 -23.59 -7.15 38.83
C GLY A 107 -22.69 -7.74 39.91
N VAL A 108 -23.02 -7.48 41.18
CA VAL A 108 -22.37 -8.04 42.36
C VAL A 108 -22.33 -9.57 42.24
N ILE A 109 -21.14 -10.15 42.11
CA ILE A 109 -20.91 -11.56 42.45
C ILE A 109 -20.03 -11.58 43.69
N SER A 110 -20.70 -11.89 44.80
CA SER A 110 -20.18 -12.14 46.14
C SER A 110 -19.01 -13.13 46.09
N MET A 111 -17.87 -12.74 46.66
CA MET A 111 -16.76 -13.66 46.93
C MET A 111 -17.19 -14.72 47.93
N ARG A 112 -17.62 -15.89 47.44
CA ARG A 112 -17.80 -17.06 48.29
C ARG A 112 -16.45 -17.75 48.47
N ALA A 113 -15.92 -17.56 49.67
CA ALA A 113 -14.73 -18.15 50.25
C ALA A 113 -14.49 -19.61 49.86
N LEU A 114 -13.32 -19.90 49.29
CA LEU A 114 -12.77 -21.24 49.20
C LEU A 114 -12.13 -21.59 50.55
N ARG A 115 -12.92 -22.17 51.46
CA ARG A 115 -12.43 -22.77 52.71
C ARG A 115 -11.72 -24.09 52.40
N ILE A 116 -10.44 -24.13 52.76
CA ILE A 116 -9.61 -25.22 53.26
C ILE A 116 -10.29 -26.60 53.31
N ASN A 117 -9.65 -27.62 52.72
CA ASN A 117 -9.54 -28.91 53.41
C ASN A 117 -8.15 -29.54 53.18
N ARG A 118 -7.46 -29.79 54.30
CA ARG A 118 -6.29 -30.67 54.44
C ARG A 118 -6.77 -32.13 54.49
N TYR A 119 -5.84 -33.05 54.71
CA TYR A 119 -5.95 -34.52 54.79
C TYR A 119 -5.80 -35.20 53.42
N HIS A 120 -4.85 -36.11 53.19
CA HIS A 120 -3.97 -36.86 54.10
C HIS A 120 -2.63 -37.18 53.42
#